data_AF-A0A924WHL4-F1
#
_entry.id   AF-A0A924WHL4-F1
#
_cell.length_a   1.000
_cell.length_b   1.000
_cell.length_c   1.000
_cell.angle_alpha   90.00
_cell.angle_beta   90.00
_cell.angle_gamma   90.00
#
_symmetry.space_group_name_H-M   'P 1'
#
loop_
_entity.id
_entity.type
_entity.pdbx_description
1 polymer ?
#
loop_
_entity_poly.entity_id
_entity_poly.type
_entity_poly.pdbx_seq_one_letter_code
_entity_poly.pdbx_strand_id
1 'polypeptide(L)'
;MNINTEHLRSLLGSEEAAQRFVTLFRQQLPQQLESLRQALSESDWDTASNTAHGLKSQCRYLGLDEAADSLQELENDPKMRQDLSFIDALARM
;
A
#
# COMPACT_ATOMS: atom_id res chain seq x y z
N MET A 1 -9.73 -4.92 -6.90
CA MET A 1 -9.16 -5.71 -5.78
C MET A 1 -10.21 -5.78 -4.69
N ASN A 2 -10.49 -6.97 -4.14
CA ASN A 2 -11.38 -7.11 -2.99
C ASN A 2 -10.55 -7.28 -1.72
N ILE A 3 -10.91 -6.56 -0.67
CA ILE A 3 -10.27 -6.69 0.64
C ILE A 3 -10.89 -7.89 1.36
N ASN A 4 -10.06 -8.83 1.80
CA ASN A 4 -10.50 -9.91 2.68
C ASN A 4 -10.21 -9.54 4.14
N THR A 5 -11.25 -9.23 4.92
CA THR A 5 -11.11 -8.83 6.32
C THR A 5 -10.94 -10.01 7.28
N GLU A 6 -11.08 -11.26 6.83
CA GLU A 6 -10.97 -12.44 7.69
C GLU A 6 -9.59 -12.55 8.34
N HIS A 7 -8.53 -12.29 7.56
CA HIS A 7 -7.17 -12.26 8.05
C HIS A 7 -6.94 -11.12 9.06
N LEU A 8 -7.45 -9.93 8.74
CA LEU A 8 -7.41 -8.76 9.61
C LEU A 8 -8.11 -9.00 10.95
N ARG A 9 -9.28 -9.63 10.94
CA ARG A 9 -10.01 -9.98 12.15
C ARG A 9 -9.22 -10.95 13.02
N SER A 10 -8.57 -11.95 12.41
CA SER A 10 -7.71 -12.89 13.13
C SER A 10 -6.49 -12.22 13.76
N LEU A 11 -5.93 -11.21 13.11
CA LEU A 11 -4.74 -10.49 13.59
C LEU A 11 -5.08 -9.43 14.65
N LEU A 12 -6.18 -8.70 14.45
CA LEU A 12 -6.57 -7.58 15.31
C LEU A 12 -7.52 -7.99 16.44
N GLY A 13 -8.03 -9.22 16.42
CA GLY A 13 -8.84 -9.81 17.50
C GLY A 13 -10.30 -9.37 17.52
N SER A 14 -10.75 -8.47 16.64
CA SER A 14 -12.16 -8.10 16.51
C SER A 14 -12.54 -7.60 15.11
N GLU A 15 -13.82 -7.71 14.77
CA GLU A 15 -14.39 -7.21 13.51
C GLU A 15 -14.34 -5.69 13.44
N GLU A 16 -14.59 -5.00 14.55
CA GLU A 16 -14.57 -3.54 14.64
C GLU A 16 -13.17 -2.98 14.38
N ALA A 17 -12.13 -3.65 14.91
CA ALA A 17 -10.75 -3.29 14.66
C ALA A 17 -10.38 -3.47 13.18
N ALA A 18 -10.80 -4.59 12.57
CA ALA A 18 -10.62 -4.83 11.13
C ALA A 18 -11.31 -3.76 10.28
N GLN A 19 -12.56 -3.44 10.57
CA GLN A 19 -13.32 -2.43 9.84
C GLN A 19 -12.72 -1.03 9.99
N ARG A 20 -12.23 -0.68 11.18
CA ARG A 20 -11.53 0.58 11.44
C ARG A 20 -10.22 0.65 10.66
N PHE A 21 -9.47 -0.43 10.60
CA PHE A 21 -8.24 -0.51 9.80
C PHE A 21 -8.53 -0.28 8.32
N VAL A 22 -9.52 -0.97 7.75
CA VAL A 22 -9.94 -0.78 6.34
C VAL A 22 -10.37 0.66 6.07
N THR A 23 -11.10 1.26 7.00
CA THR A 23 -11.56 2.65 6.88
C THR A 23 -10.38 3.62 6.87
N LEU A 24 -9.44 3.48 7.80
CA LEU A 24 -8.25 4.33 7.87
C LEU A 24 -7.37 4.16 6.64
N PHE A 25 -7.18 2.90 6.18
CA PHE A 25 -6.46 2.60 4.96
C PHE A 25 -7.04 3.36 3.77
N ARG A 26 -8.36 3.24 3.52
CA ARG A 26 -9.02 3.94 2.41
C ARG A 26 -8.94 5.46 2.50
N GLN A 27 -8.97 6.02 3.71
CA GLN A 27 -8.84 7.46 3.92
C GLN A 27 -7.43 7.97 3.63
N GLN A 28 -6.41 7.18 3.96
CA GLN A 28 -4.99 7.58 3.81
C GLN A 28 -4.43 7.25 2.43
N LEU A 29 -4.95 6.21 1.79
CA LEU A 29 -4.43 5.67 0.54
C LEU A 29 -4.25 6.73 -0.56
N PRO A 30 -5.21 7.63 -0.86
CA PRO A 30 -5.02 8.62 -1.91
C PRO A 30 -3.82 9.53 -1.67
N GLN A 31 -3.64 9.99 -0.43
CA GLN A 31 -2.53 10.87 -0.06
C GLN A 31 -1.18 10.12 -0.10
N GLN A 32 -1.16 8.86 0.30
CA GLN A 32 0.05 8.03 0.24
C GLN A 32 0.44 7.71 -1.20
N LEU A 33 -0.52 7.43 -2.10
CA LEU A 33 -0.24 7.21 -3.52
C LEU A 33 0.26 8.48 -4.20
N GLU A 34 -0.30 9.64 -3.88
CA GLU A 34 0.19 10.91 -4.40
C GLU A 34 1.61 11.22 -3.92
N SER A 35 1.86 11.05 -2.62
CA SER A 35 3.21 11.19 -2.06
C SER A 35 4.22 10.26 -2.73
N LEU A 36 3.81 9.01 -3.03
CA LEU A 36 4.65 8.05 -3.73
C LEU A 36 4.95 8.52 -5.17
N ARG A 37 3.93 8.97 -5.91
CA ARG A 37 4.10 9.49 -7.28
C ARG A 37 5.02 10.71 -7.30
N GLN A 38 4.85 11.63 -6.36
CA GLN A 38 5.68 12.83 -6.27
C GLN A 38 7.12 12.46 -5.94
N ALA A 39 7.35 11.60 -4.94
CA ALA A 39 8.70 11.16 -4.58
C ALA A 39 9.42 10.49 -5.77
N LEU A 40 8.70 9.67 -6.54
CA LEU A 40 9.25 9.04 -7.75
C LEU A 40 9.58 10.06 -8.86
N SER A 41 8.75 11.07 -9.07
CA SER A 41 8.98 12.08 -10.11
C SER A 41 10.12 13.03 -9.75
N GLU A 42 10.29 13.33 -8.46
CA GLU A 42 11.35 14.19 -7.93
C GLU A 42 12.66 13.46 -7.66
N SER A 43 12.72 12.14 -7.92
CA SER A 43 13.88 11.31 -7.57
C SER A 43 14.21 11.29 -6.08
N ASP A 44 13.21 11.52 -5.22
CA ASP A 44 13.30 11.38 -3.78
C ASP A 44 13.12 9.91 -3.37
N TRP A 45 14.21 9.15 -3.52
CA TRP A 45 14.24 7.70 -3.32
C TRP A 45 13.97 7.29 -1.88
N ASP A 46 14.39 8.11 -0.92
CA ASP A 46 14.21 7.84 0.51
C ASP A 46 12.71 7.95 0.85
N THR A 47 12.04 9.01 0.40
CA THR A 47 10.59 9.16 0.58
C THR A 47 9.81 8.08 -0.17
N ALA A 48 10.23 7.73 -1.40
CA ALA A 48 9.58 6.68 -2.17
C ALA A 48 9.68 5.31 -1.47
N SER A 49 10.86 4.92 -1.00
CA SER A 49 11.07 3.66 -0.30
C SER A 49 10.29 3.60 1.01
N ASN A 50 10.32 4.66 1.82
CA ASN A 50 9.57 4.74 3.08
C ASN A 50 8.05 4.67 2.86
N THR A 51 7.55 5.37 1.84
CA THR A 51 6.12 5.36 1.50
C THR A 51 5.70 3.98 0.99
N ALA A 52 6.54 3.33 0.18
CA ALA A 52 6.32 1.98 -0.32
C ALA A 52 6.29 0.95 0.84
N HIS A 53 7.21 1.04 1.80
CA HIS A 53 7.26 0.19 2.99
C HIS A 53 5.96 0.23 3.81
N GLY A 54 5.45 1.45 4.05
CA GLY A 54 4.20 1.66 4.79
C GLY A 54 3.00 1.05 4.07
N LEU A 55 2.86 1.35 2.77
CA LEU A 55 1.79 0.80 1.94
C LEU A 55 1.87 -0.72 1.82
N LYS A 56 3.08 -1.28 1.69
CA LYS A 56 3.32 -2.73 1.62
C LYS A 56 2.74 -3.44 2.83
N SER A 57 3.08 -2.94 4.01
CA SER A 57 2.60 -3.52 5.28
C SER A 57 1.07 -3.51 5.34
N GLN A 58 0.45 -2.39 4.96
CA GLN A 58 -1.01 -2.26 4.92
C GLN A 58 -1.63 -3.22 3.90
N CYS A 59 -1.05 -3.35 2.71
CA CYS A 59 -1.51 -4.27 1.68
C CYS A 59 -1.44 -5.74 2.14
N ARG A 60 -0.37 -6.15 2.84
CA ARG A 60 -0.26 -7.49 3.45
C ARG A 60 -1.37 -7.75 4.45
N TYR A 61 -1.65 -6.80 5.34
CA TYR A 61 -2.76 -6.94 6.29
C TYR A 61 -4.11 -7.14 5.59
N LEU A 62 -4.31 -6.48 4.45
CA LEU A 62 -5.56 -6.52 3.68
C LEU A 62 -5.66 -7.71 2.70
N GLY A 63 -4.64 -8.56 2.62
CA GLY A 63 -4.55 -9.66 1.67
C GLY A 63 -4.36 -9.22 0.21
N LEU A 64 -3.79 -8.02 0.01
CA LEU A 64 -3.51 -7.45 -1.32
C LEU A 64 -2.09 -7.83 -1.75
N ASP A 65 -1.81 -9.13 -1.82
CA ASP A 65 -0.44 -9.65 -1.95
C ASP A 65 0.27 -9.20 -3.22
N GLU A 66 -0.41 -9.15 -4.37
CA GLU A 66 0.18 -8.66 -5.62
C GLU A 66 0.67 -7.21 -5.50
N ALA A 67 -0.12 -6.33 -4.89
CA ALA A 67 0.30 -4.94 -4.66
C ALA A 67 1.41 -4.86 -3.62
N ALA A 68 1.39 -5.70 -2.58
CA ALA A 68 2.44 -5.76 -1.59
C ALA A 68 3.78 -6.23 -2.19
N ASP A 69 3.74 -7.16 -3.15
CA ASP A 69 4.93 -7.62 -3.87
C ASP A 69 5.51 -6.48 -4.73
N SER A 70 4.68 -5.78 -5.51
CA SER A 70 5.15 -4.62 -6.30
C SER A 70 5.70 -3.49 -5.40
N LEU A 71 5.08 -3.25 -4.25
CA LEU A 71 5.57 -2.27 -3.28
C LEU A 71 6.90 -2.70 -2.65
N GLN A 72 7.10 -4.00 -2.45
CA GLN A 72 8.37 -4.54 -1.94
C GLN A 72 9.51 -4.35 -2.96
N GLU A 73 9.23 -4.55 -4.24
CA GLU A 73 10.19 -4.28 -5.32
C GLU A 73 10.55 -2.78 -5.35
N LEU A 74 9.55 -1.90 -5.24
CA LEU A 74 9.76 -0.46 -5.16
C LEU A 74 10.53 0.00 -3.92
N GLU A 75 10.27 -0.61 -2.77
CA GLU A 75 11.01 -0.33 -1.54
C GLU A 75 12.49 -0.69 -1.69
N ASN A 76 12.78 -1.82 -2.34
CA ASN A 76 14.14 -2.34 -2.50
C ASN A 76 14.95 -1.58 -3.55
N ASP A 77 14.33 -1.19 -4.66
CA ASP A 77 14.98 -0.43 -5.73
C ASP A 77 14.03 0.61 -6.34
N PRO A 78 13.83 1.76 -5.67
CA PRO A 78 12.91 2.81 -6.15
C PRO A 78 13.37 3.49 -7.44
N LYS A 79 14.63 3.26 -7.87
CA LYS A 79 15.20 3.82 -9.11
C LYS A 79 14.91 2.94 -10.32
N MET A 80 14.59 1.66 -10.08
CA MET A 80 14.34 0.71 -11.15
C MET A 80 13.03 1.05 -11.87
N ARG A 81 13.10 1.12 -13.20
CA ARG A 81 11.91 1.25 -14.04
C ARG A 81 11.12 -0.05 -13.95
N GLN A 82 9.99 0.01 -13.26
CA GLN A 82 9.10 -1.13 -13.07
C GLN A 82 7.65 -0.75 -13.36
N ASP A 83 6.78 -1.76 -13.38
CA ASP A 83 5.36 -1.54 -13.57
C ASP A 83 4.75 -0.87 -12.34
N LEU A 84 4.27 0.37 -12.51
CA LEU A 84 3.59 1.14 -11.49
C LEU A 84 2.05 1.06 -11.63
N SER A 85 1.55 0.14 -12.45
CA SER A 85 0.10 -0.09 -12.63
C SER A 85 -0.62 -0.41 -11.33
N PHE A 86 0.07 -0.97 -10.34
CA PHE A 86 -0.47 -1.21 -9.01
C PHE A 86 -0.92 0.10 -8.32
N ILE A 87 -0.28 1.25 -8.59
CA ILE A 87 -0.68 2.55 -8.03
C ILE A 87 -2.07 2.93 -8.57
N ASP A 88 -2.32 2.72 -9.85
CA ASP A 88 -3.62 2.97 -10.47
C ASP A 88 -4.68 1.95 -10.00
N ALA A 89 -4.28 0.70 -9.78
CA ALA A 89 -5.16 -0.35 -9.26
C ALA A 89 -5.62 -0.04 -7.82
N LEU A 90 -4.69 0.39 -6.96
CA LEU A 90 -4.97 0.81 -5.59
C LEU A 90 -5.85 2.07 -5.55
N ALA A 91 -5.65 3.03 -6.45
CA ALA A 91 -6.46 4.24 -6.53
C ALA A 91 -7.94 4.01 -6.90
N ARG A 92 -8.28 2.82 -7.43
CA ARG A 92 -9.65 2.45 -7.85
C ARG A 92 -10.42 1.61 -6.83
N MET A 93 -9.82 1.31 -5.67
CA MET A 93 -10.42 0.52 -4.57
C MET A 93 -11.38 1.30 -3.69
#